data_AF-A0A6L2JYZ6-F1
#
_entry.id   AF-A0A6L2JYZ6-F1
#
_cell.length_a   1.000
_cell.length_b   1.000
_cell.length_c   1.000
_cell.angle_alpha   90.00
_cell.angle_beta   90.00
_cell.angle_gamma   90.00
#
_symmetry.space_group_name_H-M   'P 1'
#
loop_
_entity.id
_entity.type
_entity.pdbx_description
1 polymer ?
#
loop_
_entity_poly.entity_id
_entity_poly.type
_entity_poly.pdbx_seq_one_letter_code
_entity_poly.pdbx_strand_id
1 'polypeptide(L)'
;MVRVVKALHGEDEKIGKKLGNGANTSFWDVAWCGDIAFKNLVPRLYALESMKNIEVASKLSHGGLEFSFRRNPKGGVEQAQFERLKEMVEGVTLRYFEDEMDQKGSH
;
A
#
# COMPACT_ATOMS: atom_id res chain seq x y z
N MET A 1 -24.73 -35.79 30.49
CA MET A 1 -25.00 -35.29 29.12
C MET A 1 -24.29 -33.95 28.97
N VAL A 2 -23.22 -33.87 28.17
CA VAL A 2 -23.14 -33.24 26.82
C VAL A 2 -23.75 -31.82 26.81
N ARG A 3 -23.08 -30.73 26.42
CA ARG A 3 -22.14 -30.54 25.30
C ARG A 3 -21.11 -29.44 25.60
N VAL A 4 -19.83 -29.75 25.32
CA VAL A 4 -18.81 -28.75 24.94
C VAL A 4 -19.22 -28.21 23.57
N VAL A 5 -19.48 -26.92 23.47
CA VAL A 5 -19.56 -26.23 22.18
C VAL A 5 -18.24 -25.54 21.93
N LYS A 6 -17.41 -26.24 21.17
CA LYS A 6 -16.21 -25.75 20.51
C LYS A 6 -16.70 -24.85 19.36
N ALA A 7 -16.44 -23.54 19.43
CA ALA A 7 -16.57 -22.67 18.28
C ALA A 7 -15.27 -22.75 17.48
N LEU A 8 -15.32 -23.47 16.36
CA LEU A 8 -14.35 -23.37 15.28
C LEU A 8 -15.11 -22.85 14.04
N HIS A 9 -14.44 -21.94 13.35
CA HIS A 9 -14.63 -21.54 11.96
C HIS A 9 -15.45 -20.27 11.67
N GLY A 10 -14.98 -19.54 10.66
CA GLY A 10 -15.25 -18.14 10.32
C GLY A 10 -13.89 -17.45 10.13
N GLU A 11 -13.01 -18.05 9.33
CA GLU A 11 -12.80 -17.66 7.92
C GLU A 11 -12.14 -16.29 7.80
N ASP A 12 -11.01 -16.33 7.11
CA ASP A 12 -10.11 -15.26 6.70
C ASP A 12 -10.89 -14.07 6.14
N GLU A 13 -11.34 -13.17 7.02
CA GLU A 13 -11.68 -11.82 6.59
C GLU A 13 -10.37 -11.07 6.38
N LYS A 14 -9.65 -11.48 5.32
CA LYS A 14 -8.85 -10.56 4.52
C LYS A 14 -9.86 -9.57 3.94
N ILE A 15 -10.37 -8.68 4.80
CA ILE A 15 -10.99 -7.44 4.37
C ILE A 15 -9.86 -6.77 3.60
N GLY A 16 -9.84 -6.97 2.29
CA GLY A 16 -9.19 -6.03 1.41
C GLY A 16 -9.84 -4.71 1.75
N LYS A 17 -9.20 -3.93 2.64
CA LYS A 17 -9.58 -2.55 2.92
C LYS A 17 -9.70 -1.95 1.53
N LYS A 18 -10.94 -1.62 1.12
CA LYS A 18 -11.22 -1.09 -0.21
C LYS A 18 -10.53 0.27 -0.27
N LEU A 19 -9.25 0.27 -0.58
CA LEU A 19 -8.59 1.46 -1.06
C LEU A 19 -9.30 1.77 -2.37
N GLY A 20 -9.87 2.96 -2.47
CA GLY A 20 -10.44 3.45 -3.73
C GLY A 20 -9.35 3.60 -4.79
N ASN A 21 -9.43 4.63 -5.63
CA ASN A 21 -8.39 4.86 -6.65
C ASN A 21 -7.00 5.18 -6.05
N GLY A 22 -6.89 5.50 -4.75
CA GLY A 22 -5.61 5.82 -4.09
C GLY A 22 -5.04 7.20 -4.45
N ALA A 23 -5.76 8.02 -5.22
CA ALA A 23 -5.33 9.33 -5.73
C ALA A 23 -5.50 10.48 -4.72
N ASN A 24 -6.06 10.22 -3.54
CA ASN A 24 -6.17 11.21 -2.46
C ASN A 24 -5.65 10.64 -1.12
N THR A 25 -4.85 9.59 -1.17
CA THR A 25 -4.33 8.89 0.01
C THR A 25 -2.82 8.93 -0.02
N SER A 26 -2.20 9.54 1.01
CA SER A 26 -0.73 9.54 1.13
C SER A 26 -0.21 8.12 1.31
N PHE A 27 0.76 7.74 0.49
CA PHE A 27 1.40 6.43 0.55
C PHE A 27 2.12 6.20 1.90
N TRP A 28 2.68 7.25 2.49
CA TRP A 28 3.53 7.13 3.69
C TRP A 28 2.81 7.44 5.00
N ASP A 29 1.93 8.44 4.98
CA ASP A 29 1.36 9.02 6.19
C ASP A 29 0.05 8.37 6.62
N VAL A 30 -0.65 7.70 5.71
CA VAL A 30 -1.94 7.04 5.97
C VAL A 30 -1.74 5.53 6.10
N ALA A 31 -2.45 4.90 7.03
CA ALA A 31 -2.51 3.45 7.20
C ALA A 31 -3.48 2.81 6.18
N TRP A 32 -3.13 2.90 4.89
CA TRP A 32 -3.97 2.39 3.81
C TRP A 32 -3.77 0.88 3.55
N CYS A 33 -2.60 0.35 3.94
CA CYS A 33 -2.24 -1.07 3.82
C CYS A 33 -1.95 -1.66 5.21
N GLY A 34 -2.99 -2.12 5.90
CA GLY A 34 -2.91 -2.57 7.30
C GLY A 34 -3.30 -1.46 8.28
N ASP A 35 -2.84 -1.54 9.52
CA ASP A 35 -3.28 -0.64 10.61
C ASP A 35 -2.27 0.47 10.94
N ILE A 36 -1.05 0.36 10.43
CA ILE A 36 0.05 1.30 10.73
C ILE A 36 0.55 1.91 9.42
N ALA A 37 0.72 3.22 9.41
CA ALA A 37 1.28 3.95 8.28
C ALA A 37 2.74 3.53 8.00
N PHE A 38 3.12 3.48 6.72
CA PHE A 38 4.45 2.99 6.32
C PHE A 38 5.60 3.82 6.90
N LYS A 39 5.43 5.12 7.14
CA LYS A 39 6.49 5.93 7.80
C LYS A 39 6.91 5.39 9.17
N ASN A 40 5.99 4.70 9.87
CA ASN A 40 6.25 4.14 11.20
C ASN A 40 6.79 2.70 11.11
N LEU A 41 6.37 1.93 10.10
CA LEU A 41 6.82 0.55 9.90
C LEU A 41 8.23 0.48 9.27
N VAL A 42 8.50 1.35 8.31
CA VAL A 42 9.74 1.39 7.54
C VAL A 42 10.38 2.79 7.56
N PRO A 43 10.74 3.31 8.75
CA PRO A 43 11.20 4.70 8.92
C PRO A 43 12.51 5.00 8.18
N ARG A 44 13.35 3.99 7.89
CA ARG A 44 14.59 4.18 7.12
C ARG A 44 14.29 4.45 5.66
N LEU A 45 13.33 3.75 5.07
CA LEU A 45 12.87 4.05 3.71
C LEU A 45 12.15 5.39 3.63
N TYR A 46 11.31 5.69 4.63
CA TYR A 46 10.71 7.01 4.71
C TYR A 46 11.80 8.08 4.68
N ALA A 47 12.87 7.98 5.46
CA ALA A 47 13.97 8.96 5.42
C ALA A 47 14.62 9.11 4.01
N LEU A 48 14.65 8.05 3.20
CA LEU A 48 15.15 8.10 1.81
C LEU A 48 14.17 8.75 0.82
N GLU A 49 12.88 8.81 1.14
CA GLU A 49 11.85 9.36 0.28
C GLU A 49 12.07 10.86 -0.03
N SER A 50 12.01 11.20 -1.31
CA SER A 50 12.03 12.58 -1.78
C SER A 50 10.63 13.17 -1.81
N MET A 51 9.64 12.38 -2.20
CA MET A 51 8.24 12.78 -2.36
C MET A 51 7.40 12.24 -1.20
N LYS A 52 7.45 12.94 -0.05
CA LYS A 52 6.79 12.50 1.19
C LYS A 52 5.26 12.43 1.07
N ASN A 53 4.70 13.31 0.26
CA ASN A 53 3.27 13.47 0.02
C ASN A 53 2.77 12.66 -1.19
N ILE A 54 3.59 11.76 -1.76
CA ILE A 54 3.16 10.95 -2.90
C ILE A 54 1.93 10.11 -2.56
N GLU A 55 0.98 10.10 -3.48
CA GLU A 55 -0.26 9.33 -3.39
C GLU A 55 -0.01 7.85 -3.65
N VAL A 56 -0.90 6.99 -3.14
CA VAL A 56 -0.78 5.54 -3.36
C VAL A 56 -0.86 5.19 -4.85
N ALA A 57 -1.80 5.80 -5.57
CA ALA A 57 -1.97 5.60 -7.02
C ALA A 57 -0.67 5.90 -7.77
N SER A 58 -0.13 7.10 -7.57
CA SER A 58 1.11 7.53 -8.22
C SER A 58 2.29 6.66 -7.82
N LYS A 59 2.45 6.32 -6.53
CA LYS A 59 3.57 5.50 -6.06
C LYS A 59 3.57 4.11 -6.71
N LEU A 60 2.39 3.50 -6.83
CA LEU A 60 2.23 2.15 -7.39
C LEU A 60 2.13 2.12 -8.92
N SER A 61 1.90 3.26 -9.59
CA SER A 61 1.89 3.32 -11.07
C SER A 61 3.30 3.29 -11.68
N HIS A 62 4.35 3.56 -10.90
CA HIS A 62 5.73 3.51 -11.38
C HIS A 62 6.30 2.09 -11.31
N GLY A 63 7.30 1.80 -12.16
CA GLY A 63 7.91 0.46 -12.26
C GLY A 63 8.68 -0.03 -11.03
N GLY A 64 8.81 0.78 -9.97
CA GLY A 64 9.47 0.40 -8.73
C GLY A 64 9.17 1.36 -7.58
N LEU A 65 9.08 0.84 -6.36
CA LEU A 65 8.83 1.63 -5.15
C LEU A 65 9.98 2.58 -4.81
N GLU A 66 11.17 2.30 -5.32
CA GLU A 66 12.39 3.06 -5.14
C GLU A 66 12.48 4.31 -6.02
N PHE A 67 11.60 4.48 -7.01
CA PHE A 67 11.76 5.52 -8.04
C PHE A 67 11.88 6.95 -7.48
N SER A 68 11.23 7.22 -6.35
CA SER A 68 11.23 8.53 -5.70
C SER A 68 12.19 8.63 -4.52
N PHE A 69 12.96 7.58 -4.24
CA PHE A 69 14.02 7.63 -3.23
C PHE A 69 15.19 8.47 -3.74
N ARG A 70 15.82 9.21 -2.83
CA ARG A 70 17.03 10.01 -3.13
C ARG A 70 18.22 9.13 -3.57
N ARG A 71 18.19 7.86 -3.18
CA ARG A 71 19.17 6.83 -3.54
C ARG A 71 18.58 5.44 -3.30
N ASN A 72 19.17 4.43 -3.93
CA ASN A 72 18.83 3.03 -3.66
C ASN A 72 19.15 2.63 -2.21
N PRO A 73 18.34 1.73 -1.60
CA PRO A 73 18.68 1.08 -0.33
C PRO A 73 20.05 0.41 -0.42
N LYS A 74 20.91 0.61 0.58
CA LYS A 74 22.32 0.16 0.58
C LYS A 74 22.56 -1.17 1.30
N GLY A 75 21.52 -1.95 1.58
CA GLY A 75 21.63 -3.18 2.36
C GLY A 75 21.21 -3.02 3.83
N GLY A 76 21.45 -4.08 4.61
CA GLY A 76 21.16 -4.11 6.04
C GLY A 76 19.70 -3.79 6.36
N VAL A 77 19.49 -2.89 7.32
CA VAL A 77 18.13 -2.50 7.76
C VAL A 77 17.34 -1.81 6.65
N GLU A 78 17.98 -1.07 5.75
CA GLU A 78 17.28 -0.43 4.62
C GLU A 78 16.70 -1.50 3.68
N GLN A 79 17.48 -2.53 3.35
CA GLN A 79 17.01 -3.61 2.48
C GLN A 79 15.94 -4.46 3.15
N ALA A 80 16.10 -4.78 4.43
CA ALA A 80 15.09 -5.53 5.18
C ALA A 80 13.75 -4.79 5.22
N GLN A 81 13.78 -3.47 5.40
CA GLN A 81 12.58 -2.65 5.31
C GLN A 81 12.01 -2.60 3.88
N PHE A 82 12.87 -2.64 2.86
CA PHE A 82 12.44 -2.62 1.46
C PHE A 82 11.73 -3.90 1.05
N GLU A 83 12.28 -5.06 1.39
CA GLU A 83 11.61 -6.35 1.17
C GLU A 83 10.29 -6.41 1.95
N ARG A 84 10.28 -5.93 3.21
CA ARG A 84 9.04 -5.85 3.98
C ARG A 84 7.98 -4.95 3.31
N LEU A 85 8.39 -3.81 2.74
CA LEU A 85 7.48 -2.93 2.03
C LEU A 85 6.89 -3.62 0.80
N LYS A 86 7.71 -4.32 0.00
CA LYS A 86 7.26 -5.10 -1.17
C LYS A 86 6.22 -6.15 -0.79
N GLU A 87 6.49 -6.95 0.24
CA GLU A 87 5.54 -7.97 0.73
C GLU A 87 4.17 -7.38 1.08
N MET A 88 4.16 -6.19 1.71
CA MET A 88 2.92 -5.52 2.09
C MET A 88 2.14 -5.03 0.87
N VAL A 89 2.82 -4.46 -0.14
CA VAL A 89 2.15 -3.92 -1.34
C VAL A 89 1.80 -4.99 -2.38
N GLU A 90 2.51 -6.12 -2.42
CA GLU A 90 2.26 -7.22 -3.37
C GLU A 90 0.85 -7.81 -3.21
N GLY A 91 0.30 -7.79 -1.99
CA GLY A 91 -1.06 -8.22 -1.70
C GLY A 91 -2.15 -7.19 -2.05
N VAL A 92 -1.80 -5.98 -2.49
CA VAL A 92 -2.78 -4.91 -2.75
C VAL A 92 -3.13 -4.82 -4.22
N THR A 93 -4.37 -5.19 -4.54
CA THR A 93 -4.96 -4.89 -5.84
C THR A 93 -5.55 -3.49 -5.80
N LEU A 94 -4.88 -2.51 -6.42
CA LEU A 94 -5.53 -1.24 -6.74
C LEU A 94 -6.64 -1.52 -7.75
N ARG A 95 -7.89 -1.31 -7.36
CA ARG A 95 -8.96 -1.14 -8.35
C ARG A 95 -8.78 0.24 -8.95
N TYR A 96 -7.94 0.32 -9.98
CA TYR A 96 -8.03 1.42 -10.92
C TYR A 96 -9.45 1.37 -11.47
N PHE A 97 -10.32 2.23 -10.95
CA PHE A 97 -11.42 2.68 -11.76
C PHE A 97 -10.74 3.54 -12.83
N GLU A 98 -10.68 3.00 -14.05
CA GLU A 98 -10.66 3.86 -15.23
C GLU A 98 -11.83 4.82 -15.02
N ASP A 99 -11.54 6.01 -14.50
CA ASP A 99 -12.40 7.15 -14.73
C ASP A 99 -12.24 7.37 -16.23
N GLU A 100 -13.08 6.65 -16.97
CA GLU A 100 -13.32 6.81 -18.38
C GLU A 100 -13.42 8.31 -18.60
N MET A 101 -12.36 8.88 -19.17
CA MET A 101 -12.42 10.20 -19.77
C MET A 101 -13.42 10.09 -20.93
N ASP A 102 -14.71 10.07 -20.61
CA ASP A 102 -15.78 10.40 -21.52
C ASP A 102 -15.66 11.90 -21.75
N GLN A 103 -14.65 12.26 -22.55
CA GLN A 103 -14.58 13.56 -23.16
C GLN A 103 -15.69 13.60 -24.21
N LYS A 104 -16.91 13.89 -23.72
CA LYS A 104 -17.97 14.48 -24.52
C LYS A 104 -17.39 15.66 -25.30
N GLY A 105 -17.41 15.54 -26.62
CA GLY A 105 -17.27 16.69 -27.51
C GLY A 105 -16.56 16.35 -28.81
N SER A 106 -17.33 16.03 -29.84
CA SER A 106 -17.58 17.07 -30.83
C SER A 106 -18.81 16.77 -31.67
N HIS A 107 -19.49 17.87 -31.96
CA HIS A 107 -20.66 18.05 -32.80
C HIS A 107 -20.47 17.53 -34.23
#